data_AF-A0A8T1WMH8-F1
#
_entry.id   AF-A0A8T1WMH8-F1
#
_cell.length_a   1.000
_cell.length_b   1.000
_cell.length_c   1.000
_cell.angle_alpha   90.00
_cell.angle_beta   90.00
_cell.angle_gamma   90.00
#
_symmetry.space_group_name_H-M   'P 1'
#
loop_
_entity.id
_entity.type
_entity.pdbx_description
1 polymer ?
#
loop_
_entity_poly.entity_id
_entity_poly.type
_entity_poly.pdbx_seq_one_letter_code
_entity_poly.pdbx_strand_id
1 'polypeptide(L)'
;MEHETKAWNDQDVWKSSGFLKFLEQHQVPPTDLLSPSTNGESLRFFRLKQVAEDADNKTEDARLQSIAASLAREASKDEENAVPRPVSWLQGFYSLPVSAPLARVDLYKDGQLYGIDISSGFAVSLLDIKPGEHVLDLCCAPGAKLTMIADLLQLRGSVTGVDFSRSRLGACRQLVHKYQLFDSTSESGDSQWRCRLFHADGRTFNIGPKTECVHIDGMEVLLDSQEIASRAPRDRMRKRKNKSARARDAKRQKLLVVDDALYDKVLVDAECTHDGSIRHLQRLDTPVRWEEYVRDHLNTSEVERILTLQQGLIRNGFNLVRPGGTMIYSTCSLSVKQNEDIVSAFLQDEPDATLDPIVCREDVPCKDGRVCGTVRFTPSQNTSGLFIARIRKSGKS
;
A
#
# COMPACT_ATOMS: atom_id res chain seq x y z
N MET A 1 -40.93 23.84 -5.21
CA MET A 1 -39.71 24.62 -4.93
C MET A 1 -38.56 23.65 -5.03
N GLU A 2 -37.87 23.65 -6.16
CA GLU A 2 -36.62 22.93 -6.32
C GLU A 2 -35.63 23.56 -5.33
N HIS A 3 -35.14 22.79 -4.37
CA HIS A 3 -34.01 23.20 -3.56
C HIS A 3 -32.80 23.25 -4.51
N GLU A 4 -32.46 24.45 -5.00
CA GLU A 4 -31.16 24.72 -5.60
C GLU A 4 -30.11 24.20 -4.62
N THR A 5 -29.49 23.09 -5.01
CA THR A 5 -28.41 22.47 -4.25
C THR A 5 -27.25 23.44 -4.36
N LYS A 6 -27.07 24.32 -3.36
CA LYS A 6 -25.90 25.20 -3.31
C LYS A 6 -24.65 24.33 -3.50
N ALA A 7 -23.82 24.72 -4.48
CA ALA A 7 -22.59 24.01 -4.75
C ALA A 7 -21.69 24.02 -3.50
N TRP A 8 -21.02 22.90 -3.22
CA TRP A 8 -20.09 22.74 -2.09
C TRP A 8 -18.77 23.51 -2.27
N ASN A 9 -18.76 24.54 -3.10
CA ASN A 9 -17.71 25.55 -3.14
C ASN A 9 -18.10 26.80 -2.33
N ASP A 10 -19.32 26.85 -1.76
CA ASP A 10 -19.79 27.91 -0.87
C ASP A 10 -19.28 27.67 0.57
N GLN A 11 -18.49 28.62 1.09
CA GLN A 11 -17.90 28.56 2.43
C GLN A 11 -18.95 28.45 3.54
N ASP A 12 -20.16 29.00 3.35
CA ASP A 12 -21.23 28.94 4.34
C ASP A 12 -21.88 27.55 4.40
N VAL A 13 -21.84 26.79 3.31
CA VAL A 13 -22.24 25.38 3.27
C VAL A 13 -21.23 24.51 4.04
N TRP A 14 -19.94 24.82 3.96
CA TRP A 14 -18.95 24.09 4.74
C TRP A 14 -19.05 24.37 6.25
N LYS A 15 -19.31 25.62 6.62
CA LYS A 15 -19.47 26.02 8.04
C LYS A 15 -20.66 25.31 8.68
N SER A 16 -21.80 25.25 7.99
CA SER A 16 -23.02 24.62 8.51
C SER A 16 -22.91 23.10 8.59
N SER A 17 -22.12 22.46 7.72
CA SER A 17 -21.91 21.00 7.72
C SER A 17 -21.00 20.47 8.84
N GLY A 18 -20.23 21.35 9.50
CA GLY A 18 -19.19 20.94 10.46
C GLY A 18 -17.90 20.41 9.83
N PHE A 19 -17.82 20.30 8.49
CA PHE A 19 -16.62 19.84 7.78
C PHE A 19 -15.41 20.76 8.02
N LEU A 20 -15.59 22.09 8.02
CA LEU A 20 -14.49 23.02 8.31
C LEU A 20 -13.95 22.85 9.73
N LYS A 21 -14.84 22.63 10.69
CA LYS A 21 -14.46 22.38 12.08
C LYS A 21 -13.65 21.08 12.20
N PHE A 22 -14.04 20.05 11.45
CA PHE A 22 -13.27 18.81 11.36
C PHE A 22 -11.85 19.09 10.82
N LEU A 23 -11.72 19.79 9.69
CA LEU A 23 -10.41 20.13 9.11
C LEU A 23 -9.55 20.96 10.06
N GLU A 24 -10.12 21.97 10.72
CA GLU A 24 -9.44 22.81 11.71
C GLU A 24 -8.93 21.99 12.91
N GLN A 25 -9.77 21.11 13.46
CA GLN A 25 -9.40 20.22 14.57
C GLN A 25 -8.22 19.30 14.24
N HIS A 26 -8.08 18.94 12.96
CA HIS A 26 -6.99 18.10 12.45
C HIS A 26 -5.86 18.90 11.78
N GLN A 27 -5.88 20.23 11.88
CA GLN A 27 -4.87 21.14 11.30
C GLN A 27 -4.68 20.95 9.78
N VAL A 28 -5.77 20.65 9.07
CA VAL A 28 -5.79 20.53 7.61
C VAL A 28 -6.28 21.86 7.02
N PRO A 29 -5.45 22.60 6.27
CA PRO A 29 -5.89 23.83 5.62
C PRO A 29 -6.98 23.51 4.57
N PRO A 30 -8.15 24.17 4.59
CA PRO A 30 -9.19 23.93 3.59
C PRO A 30 -8.73 24.17 2.14
N THR A 31 -7.81 25.13 1.95
CA THR A 31 -7.17 25.42 0.66
C THR A 31 -6.46 24.21 0.06
N ASP A 32 -5.88 23.36 0.90
CA ASP A 32 -5.10 22.20 0.47
C ASP A 32 -5.97 21.09 -0.13
N LEU A 33 -7.27 21.09 0.19
CA LEU A 33 -8.24 20.13 -0.32
C LEU A 33 -9.13 20.70 -1.42
N LEU A 34 -9.50 21.99 -1.32
CA LEU A 34 -10.67 22.56 -2.01
C LEU A 34 -10.29 23.62 -3.05
N SER A 35 -9.04 24.05 -3.13
CA SER A 35 -8.56 24.99 -4.16
C SER A 35 -7.15 24.63 -4.65
N PRO A 36 -6.99 23.46 -5.31
CA PRO A 36 -5.68 23.00 -5.79
C PRO A 36 -5.08 23.89 -6.89
N SER A 37 -5.82 24.86 -7.44
CA SER A 37 -5.39 25.71 -8.57
C SER A 37 -4.84 27.09 -8.18
N THR A 38 -5.03 27.56 -6.95
CA THR A 38 -4.59 28.91 -6.55
C THR A 38 -3.21 28.97 -5.89
N ASN A 39 -2.64 27.83 -5.47
CA ASN A 39 -1.42 27.78 -4.64
C ASN A 39 -0.20 27.10 -5.29
N GLY A 40 -0.24 26.77 -6.57
CA GLY A 40 0.86 26.11 -7.29
C GLY A 40 0.40 24.91 -8.10
N GLU A 41 1.33 24.33 -8.87
CA GLU A 41 1.06 23.16 -9.71
C GLU A 41 0.76 21.92 -8.85
N SER A 42 -0.41 21.29 -9.03
CA SER A 42 -0.72 20.02 -8.38
C SER A 42 0.11 18.90 -9.01
N LEU A 43 0.76 18.12 -8.16
CA LEU A 43 1.71 17.08 -8.51
C LEU A 43 1.13 15.69 -8.24
N ARG A 44 1.52 14.74 -9.08
CA ARG A 44 1.38 13.32 -8.87
C ARG A 44 2.76 12.70 -8.67
N PHE A 45 2.83 11.71 -7.78
CA PHE A 45 4.06 10.96 -7.53
C PHE A 45 4.03 9.60 -8.18
N PHE A 46 5.20 9.14 -8.60
CA PHE A 46 5.43 7.80 -9.10
C PHE A 46 6.81 7.30 -8.68
N ARG A 47 6.97 5.99 -8.70
CA ARG A 47 8.24 5.31 -8.45
C ARG A 47 8.72 4.61 -9.70
N LEU A 48 10.01 4.75 -10.01
CA LEU A 48 10.68 3.89 -10.98
C LEU A 48 11.00 2.55 -10.33
N LYS A 49 10.70 1.43 -11.02
CA LYS A 49 11.16 0.12 -10.56
C LYS A 49 12.67 0.10 -10.42
N GLN A 50 13.15 -0.51 -9.35
CA GLN A 50 14.57 -0.68 -9.11
C GLN A 50 15.15 -1.63 -10.16
N VAL A 51 16.33 -1.27 -10.66
CA VAL A 51 17.14 -2.11 -11.56
C VAL A 51 18.16 -2.85 -10.68
N ALA A 52 18.62 -4.02 -11.13
CA ALA A 52 19.67 -4.78 -10.44
C ALA A 52 20.90 -3.89 -10.14
N GLU A 53 21.60 -4.20 -9.05
CA GLU A 53 22.63 -3.36 -8.38
C GLU A 53 23.78 -2.87 -9.29
N ASP A 54 23.95 -3.42 -10.49
CA ASP A 54 24.95 -3.03 -11.49
C ASP A 54 24.52 -1.87 -12.42
N ALA A 55 23.33 -1.30 -12.23
CA ALA A 55 22.83 -0.20 -13.06
C ALA A 55 23.41 1.17 -12.64
N ASP A 56 24.37 1.68 -13.42
CA ASP A 56 24.97 3.03 -13.32
C ASP A 56 23.91 4.14 -13.27
N ASN A 57 24.19 5.28 -12.61
CA ASN A 57 23.35 6.49 -12.57
C ASN A 57 22.89 6.94 -13.98
N LYS A 58 23.73 6.68 -15.00
CA LYS A 58 23.40 6.92 -16.41
C LYS A 58 22.12 6.20 -16.88
N THR A 59 21.80 5.05 -16.29
CA THR A 59 20.61 4.25 -16.60
C THR A 59 19.35 4.94 -16.10
N GLU A 60 19.42 5.59 -14.93
CA GLU A 60 18.29 6.33 -14.35
C GLU A 60 17.99 7.59 -15.17
N ASP A 61 19.01 8.38 -15.48
CA ASP A 61 18.88 9.58 -16.32
C ASP A 61 18.28 9.26 -17.69
N ALA A 62 18.73 8.17 -18.32
CA ALA A 62 18.18 7.72 -19.59
C ALA A 62 16.69 7.36 -19.50
N ARG A 63 16.26 6.73 -18.38
CA ARG A 63 14.85 6.42 -18.14
C ARG A 63 14.03 7.70 -17.92
N LEU A 64 14.53 8.67 -17.17
CA LEU A 64 13.85 9.96 -16.97
C LEU A 64 13.72 10.74 -18.27
N GLN A 65 14.76 10.76 -19.09
CA GLN A 65 14.72 11.34 -20.44
C GLN A 65 13.69 10.62 -21.32
N SER A 66 13.60 9.29 -21.24
CA SER A 66 12.58 8.52 -21.95
C SER A 66 11.16 8.90 -21.51
N ILE A 67 10.93 9.16 -20.22
CA ILE A 67 9.62 9.61 -19.72
C ILE A 67 9.29 10.98 -20.28
N ALA A 68 10.21 11.94 -20.18
CA ALA A 68 10.02 13.28 -20.72
C ALA A 68 9.74 13.25 -22.23
N ALA A 69 10.44 12.40 -22.98
CA ALA A 69 10.20 12.21 -24.41
C ALA A 69 8.82 11.60 -24.70
N SER A 70 8.36 10.60 -23.93
CA SER A 70 7.00 10.06 -24.08
C SER A 70 5.93 11.12 -23.79
N LEU A 71 6.14 11.96 -22.77
CA LEU A 71 5.20 13.03 -22.43
C LEU A 71 5.17 14.14 -23.50
N ALA A 72 6.33 14.56 -24.01
CA ALA A 72 6.44 15.58 -25.05
C ALA A 72 5.76 15.17 -26.38
N ARG A 73 5.76 13.87 -26.71
CA ARG A 73 5.04 13.35 -27.89
C ARG A 73 3.51 13.48 -27.77
N GLU A 74 3.01 13.48 -26.54
CA GLU A 74 1.58 13.49 -26.23
C GLU A 74 1.06 14.89 -25.90
N ALA A 75 1.95 15.84 -25.63
CA ALA A 75 1.61 17.22 -25.33
C ALA A 75 1.01 17.92 -26.56
N SER A 76 -0.03 18.72 -26.33
CA SER A 76 -0.52 19.64 -27.36
C SER A 76 0.52 20.74 -27.64
N LYS A 77 0.46 21.39 -28.81
CA LYS A 77 1.44 22.42 -29.22
C LYS A 77 1.55 23.61 -28.26
N ASP A 78 0.55 23.80 -27.38
CA ASP A 78 0.44 24.91 -26.44
C ASP A 78 0.74 24.50 -24.98
N GLU A 79 1.09 23.24 -24.72
CA GLU A 79 1.43 22.75 -23.38
C GLU A 79 2.94 22.72 -23.14
N GLU A 80 3.37 23.19 -21.97
CA GLU A 80 4.76 23.09 -21.54
C GLU A 80 5.14 21.61 -21.32
N ASN A 81 6.34 21.21 -21.76
CA ASN A 81 6.79 19.83 -21.64
C ASN A 81 6.94 19.43 -20.17
N ALA A 82 6.11 18.50 -19.72
CA ALA A 82 6.20 17.94 -18.37
C ALA A 82 7.47 17.10 -18.20
N VAL A 83 8.38 17.55 -17.34
CA VAL A 83 9.63 16.85 -17.01
C VAL A 83 9.52 16.24 -15.60
N PRO A 84 9.84 14.94 -15.42
CA PRO A 84 9.89 14.33 -14.09
C PRO A 84 10.90 15.03 -13.19
N ARG A 85 10.51 15.31 -11.94
CA ARG A 85 11.41 15.90 -10.93
C ARG A 85 11.66 14.90 -9.80
N PRO A 86 12.92 14.63 -9.41
CA PRO A 86 13.20 13.71 -8.31
C PRO A 86 12.67 14.25 -6.98
N VAL A 87 12.19 13.34 -6.12
CA VAL A 87 11.85 13.65 -4.72
C VAL A 87 13.09 13.46 -3.87
N SER A 88 13.76 14.56 -3.52
CA SER A 88 15.08 14.56 -2.88
C SER A 88 15.18 13.72 -1.61
N TRP A 89 14.09 13.62 -0.85
CA TRP A 89 14.04 12.94 0.44
C TRP A 89 13.55 11.50 0.38
N LEU A 90 13.11 11.00 -0.79
CA LEU A 90 12.64 9.64 -0.98
C LEU A 90 13.18 9.02 -2.27
N GLN A 91 14.18 8.14 -2.12
CA GLN A 91 14.90 7.54 -3.24
C GLN A 91 13.98 6.77 -4.22
N GLY A 92 14.19 6.98 -5.52
CA GLY A 92 13.45 6.32 -6.60
C GLY A 92 12.05 6.87 -6.84
N PHE A 93 11.67 7.96 -6.16
CA PHE A 93 10.42 8.67 -6.39
C PHE A 93 10.62 9.95 -7.19
N TYR A 94 9.64 10.24 -8.03
CA TYR A 94 9.61 11.44 -8.86
C TYR A 94 8.20 12.02 -8.87
N SER A 95 8.12 13.30 -9.16
CA SER A 95 6.88 14.04 -9.33
C SER A 95 6.70 14.48 -10.78
N LEU A 96 5.44 14.57 -11.17
CA LEU A 96 4.98 15.16 -12.42
C LEU A 96 3.75 16.02 -12.12
N PRO A 97 3.42 17.00 -12.97
CA PRO A 97 2.13 17.68 -12.92
C PRO A 97 0.97 16.66 -13.04
N VAL A 98 -0.15 16.88 -12.35
CA VAL A 98 -1.34 16.01 -12.45
C VAL A 98 -1.90 15.96 -13.88
N SER A 99 -1.76 17.06 -14.62
CA SER A 99 -2.11 17.17 -16.05
C SER A 99 -1.31 16.20 -16.92
N ALA A 100 -0.09 15.84 -16.53
CA ALA A 100 0.75 14.92 -17.28
C ALA A 100 0.14 13.49 -17.27
N PRO A 101 -0.16 12.90 -18.43
CA PRO A 101 -0.86 11.63 -18.51
C PRO A 101 0.10 10.46 -18.29
N LEU A 102 0.41 10.16 -17.02
CA LEU A 102 1.33 9.06 -16.62
C LEU A 102 0.97 7.72 -17.29
N ALA A 103 -0.33 7.46 -17.51
CA ALA A 103 -0.83 6.25 -18.15
C ALA A 103 -0.37 6.08 -19.61
N ARG A 104 0.03 7.16 -20.27
CA ARG A 104 0.50 7.16 -21.67
C ARG A 104 2.01 7.03 -21.81
N VAL A 105 2.76 7.18 -20.72
CA VAL A 105 4.21 6.99 -20.70
C VAL A 105 4.55 5.54 -21.03
N ASP A 106 5.50 5.31 -21.93
CA ASP A 106 5.78 3.94 -22.42
C ASP A 106 6.33 3.06 -21.30
N LEU A 107 7.23 3.58 -20.45
CA LEU A 107 7.69 2.89 -19.25
C LEU A 107 6.56 2.54 -18.26
N TYR A 108 5.44 3.27 -18.24
CA TYR A 108 4.27 2.88 -17.44
C TYR A 108 3.50 1.71 -18.06
N LYS A 109 3.38 1.69 -19.40
CA LYS A 109 2.75 0.59 -20.15
C LYS A 109 3.57 -0.69 -20.02
N ASP A 110 4.89 -0.56 -20.04
CA ASP A 110 5.86 -1.65 -19.90
C ASP A 110 6.04 -2.11 -18.44
N GLY A 111 5.30 -1.51 -17.50
CA GLY A 111 5.34 -1.86 -16.09
C GLY A 111 6.66 -1.54 -15.39
N GLN A 112 7.45 -0.61 -15.92
CA GLN A 112 8.75 -0.16 -15.38
C GLN A 112 8.63 1.00 -14.38
N LEU A 113 7.44 1.57 -14.22
CA LEU A 113 7.12 2.56 -13.21
C LEU A 113 5.67 2.43 -12.76
N TYR A 114 5.36 2.89 -11.55
CA TYR A 114 4.02 2.87 -11.01
C TYR A 114 3.71 4.07 -10.11
N GLY A 115 2.45 4.48 -10.12
CA GLY A 115 1.95 5.54 -9.24
C GLY A 115 1.67 5.01 -7.84
N ILE A 116 2.11 5.74 -6.83
CA ILE A 116 1.88 5.47 -5.41
C ILE A 116 1.93 6.82 -4.68
N ASP A 117 1.08 6.99 -3.66
CA ASP A 117 1.10 8.19 -2.82
C ASP A 117 2.45 8.28 -2.07
N ILE A 118 3.03 9.47 -1.98
CA ILE A 118 4.38 9.64 -1.43
C ILE A 118 4.46 9.23 0.04
N SER A 119 3.40 9.48 0.83
CA SER A 119 3.31 9.03 2.23
C SER A 119 3.31 7.50 2.33
N SER A 120 2.60 6.82 1.41
CA SER A 120 2.58 5.36 1.32
C SER A 120 3.94 4.80 0.91
N GLY A 121 4.64 5.49 0.00
CA GLY A 121 6.01 5.17 -0.38
C GLY A 121 6.98 5.28 0.79
N PHE A 122 6.87 6.35 1.56
CA PHE A 122 7.68 6.57 2.76
C PHE A 122 7.45 5.46 3.80
N ALA A 123 6.19 5.08 4.07
CA ALA A 123 5.88 3.98 4.99
C ALA A 123 6.55 2.66 4.59
N VAL A 124 6.55 2.30 3.30
CA VAL A 124 7.23 1.09 2.82
C VAL A 124 8.75 1.24 2.90
N SER A 125 9.30 2.42 2.62
CA SER A 125 10.75 2.66 2.72
C SER A 125 11.30 2.46 4.14
N LEU A 126 10.49 2.72 5.17
CA LEU A 126 10.86 2.54 6.57
C LEU A 126 11.00 1.07 7.00
N LEU A 127 10.48 0.11 6.21
CA LEU A 127 10.71 -1.32 6.44
C LEU A 127 12.14 -1.74 6.12
N ASP A 128 12.89 -0.93 5.36
CA ASP A 128 14.26 -1.23 4.92
C ASP A 128 14.41 -2.63 4.30
N ILE A 129 13.50 -2.95 3.38
CA ILE A 129 13.40 -4.28 2.75
C ILE A 129 14.68 -4.59 1.97
N LYS A 130 15.23 -5.79 2.18
CA LYS A 130 16.37 -6.31 1.44
C LYS A 130 15.96 -7.47 0.51
N PRO A 131 16.53 -7.56 -0.70
CA PRO A 131 16.32 -8.73 -1.55
C PRO A 131 16.63 -10.05 -0.82
N GLY A 132 15.73 -11.02 -0.92
CA GLY A 132 15.84 -12.30 -0.22
C GLY A 132 15.04 -12.38 1.09
N GLU A 133 14.57 -11.26 1.63
CA GLU A 133 13.69 -11.25 2.81
C GLU A 133 12.27 -11.75 2.50
N HIS A 134 11.56 -12.15 3.54
CA HIS A 134 10.17 -12.54 3.51
C HIS A 134 9.29 -11.44 4.13
N VAL A 135 8.43 -10.83 3.31
CA VAL A 135 7.62 -9.68 3.70
C VAL A 135 6.12 -10.00 3.62
N LEU A 136 5.37 -9.59 4.63
CA LEU A 136 3.92 -9.68 4.69
C LEU A 136 3.28 -8.29 4.59
N ASP A 137 2.29 -8.14 3.73
CA ASP A 137 1.36 -7.01 3.68
C ASP A 137 -0.03 -7.51 4.11
N LEU A 138 -0.40 -7.23 5.37
CA LEU A 138 -1.55 -7.84 6.04
C LEU A 138 -2.90 -7.21 5.63
N CYS A 139 -2.87 -6.10 4.90
CA CYS A 139 -4.02 -5.37 4.38
C CYS A 139 -3.69 -4.80 2.98
N CYS A 140 -3.36 -5.70 2.05
CA CYS A 140 -2.59 -5.34 0.87
C CYS A 140 -3.38 -4.63 -0.24
N ALA A 141 -4.70 -4.80 -0.33
CA ALA A 141 -5.43 -4.33 -1.48
C ALA A 141 -5.65 -2.81 -1.41
N PRO A 142 -5.58 -2.04 -2.51
CA PRO A 142 -5.58 -2.49 -3.91
C PRO A 142 -4.20 -2.90 -4.46
N GLY A 143 -3.12 -2.88 -3.67
CA GLY A 143 -1.84 -3.51 -4.02
C GLY A 143 -0.68 -2.57 -4.33
N ALA A 144 -0.80 -1.26 -4.13
CA ALA A 144 0.28 -0.31 -4.44
C ALA A 144 1.51 -0.50 -3.52
N LYS A 145 1.29 -0.64 -2.20
CA LYS A 145 2.35 -0.90 -1.23
C LYS A 145 2.96 -2.30 -1.44
N LEU A 146 2.13 -3.33 -1.61
CA LEU A 146 2.55 -4.67 -2.04
C LEU A 146 3.44 -4.66 -3.30
N THR A 147 3.06 -3.88 -4.32
CA THR A 147 3.85 -3.73 -5.56
C THR A 147 5.23 -3.16 -5.25
N MET A 148 5.31 -2.16 -4.38
CA MET A 148 6.59 -1.58 -3.96
C MET A 148 7.43 -2.55 -3.13
N ILE A 149 6.81 -3.30 -2.22
CA ILE A 149 7.49 -4.36 -1.46
C ILE A 149 8.11 -5.38 -2.43
N ALA A 150 7.34 -5.83 -3.41
CA ALA A 150 7.80 -6.80 -4.40
C ALA A 150 8.93 -6.25 -5.30
N ASP A 151 8.83 -4.97 -5.69
CA ASP A 151 9.89 -4.27 -6.43
C ASP A 151 11.21 -4.25 -5.65
N LEU A 152 11.16 -3.87 -4.36
CA LEU A 152 12.35 -3.81 -3.49
C LEU A 152 12.98 -5.19 -3.23
N LEU A 153 12.18 -6.25 -3.23
CA LEU A 153 12.69 -7.61 -3.09
C LEU A 153 13.44 -8.12 -4.33
N GLN A 154 13.32 -7.42 -5.47
CA GLN A 154 14.07 -7.72 -6.72
C GLN A 154 13.97 -9.21 -7.11
N LEU A 155 12.75 -9.77 -7.04
CA LEU A 155 12.47 -11.18 -7.32
C LEU A 155 13.34 -12.17 -6.51
N ARG A 156 13.68 -11.83 -5.25
CA ARG A 156 14.36 -12.72 -4.30
C ARG A 156 13.60 -12.74 -2.97
N GLY A 157 13.41 -13.91 -2.38
CA GLY A 157 12.61 -14.06 -1.16
C GLY A 157 11.11 -14.14 -1.44
N SER A 158 10.26 -13.58 -0.57
CA SER A 158 8.81 -13.66 -0.81
C SER A 158 8.04 -12.45 -0.36
N VAL A 159 6.95 -12.18 -1.06
CA VAL A 159 5.89 -11.26 -0.63
C VAL A 159 4.56 -11.99 -0.50
N THR A 160 3.91 -11.81 0.65
CA THR A 160 2.56 -12.30 0.92
C THR A 160 1.63 -11.12 1.09
N GLY A 161 0.58 -11.02 0.29
CA GLY A 161 -0.51 -10.07 0.48
C GLY A 161 -1.75 -10.76 1.04
N VAL A 162 -2.38 -10.17 2.05
CA VAL A 162 -3.65 -10.60 2.64
C VAL A 162 -4.64 -9.45 2.57
N ASP A 163 -5.90 -9.75 2.25
CA ASP A 163 -6.98 -8.76 2.37
C ASP A 163 -8.33 -9.49 2.52
N PHE A 164 -9.27 -8.86 3.23
CA PHE A 164 -10.60 -9.41 3.42
C PHE A 164 -11.51 -9.15 2.21
N SER A 165 -11.19 -8.17 1.35
CA SER A 165 -12.00 -7.81 0.20
C SER A 165 -11.55 -8.54 -1.06
N ARG A 166 -12.26 -9.61 -1.43
CA ARG A 166 -12.05 -10.33 -2.70
C ARG A 166 -12.10 -9.42 -3.93
N SER A 167 -12.99 -8.42 -3.91
CA SER A 167 -13.12 -7.44 -5.00
C SER A 167 -11.85 -6.59 -5.15
N ARG A 168 -11.34 -6.03 -4.05
CA ARG A 168 -10.10 -5.22 -4.06
C ARG A 168 -8.88 -6.07 -4.42
N LEU A 169 -8.82 -7.33 -4.00
CA LEU A 169 -7.76 -8.26 -4.39
C LEU A 169 -7.73 -8.53 -5.90
N GLY A 170 -8.86 -8.39 -6.59
CA GLY A 170 -8.93 -8.43 -8.05
C GLY A 170 -8.05 -7.36 -8.70
N ALA A 171 -8.00 -6.15 -8.14
CA ALA A 171 -7.11 -5.08 -8.59
C ALA A 171 -5.65 -5.37 -8.25
N CYS A 172 -5.39 -5.85 -7.03
CA CYS A 172 -4.05 -6.25 -6.59
C CYS A 172 -3.42 -7.29 -7.53
N ARG A 173 -4.20 -8.31 -7.89
CA ARG A 173 -3.80 -9.33 -8.88
C ARG A 173 -3.46 -8.73 -10.25
N GLN A 174 -4.20 -7.73 -10.71
CA GLN A 174 -3.89 -7.05 -11.97
C GLN A 174 -2.57 -6.28 -11.89
N LEU A 175 -2.25 -5.65 -10.77
CA LEU A 175 -0.96 -4.97 -10.57
C LEU A 175 0.20 -5.98 -10.57
N VAL A 176 0.04 -7.12 -9.88
CA VAL A 176 1.02 -8.22 -9.90
C VAL A 176 1.32 -8.67 -11.33
N HIS A 177 0.29 -8.82 -12.17
CA HIS A 177 0.48 -9.16 -13.58
C HIS A 177 1.12 -8.04 -14.40
N LYS A 178 0.58 -6.82 -14.27
CA LYS A 178 1.04 -5.64 -15.02
C LYS A 178 2.52 -5.35 -14.77
N TYR A 179 2.96 -5.44 -13.53
CA TYR A 179 4.35 -5.14 -13.14
C TYR A 179 5.26 -6.36 -13.14
N GLN A 180 4.78 -7.49 -13.65
CA GLN A 180 5.54 -8.73 -13.84
C GLN A 180 6.23 -9.18 -12.54
N LEU A 181 5.47 -9.19 -11.43
CA LEU A 181 5.99 -9.56 -10.10
C LEU A 181 6.05 -11.09 -9.92
N PHE A 182 6.41 -11.81 -10.99
CA PHE A 182 6.52 -13.27 -11.03
C PHE A 182 7.70 -13.64 -11.93
N ASP A 183 8.43 -14.67 -11.54
CA ASP A 183 9.55 -15.18 -12.31
C ASP A 183 9.03 -16.19 -13.35
N SER A 184 9.10 -15.81 -14.62
CA SER A 184 8.72 -16.67 -15.76
C SER A 184 9.92 -17.33 -16.45
N THR A 185 11.14 -17.02 -16.01
CA THR A 185 12.39 -17.30 -16.75
C THR A 185 13.29 -18.32 -16.09
N SER A 186 13.08 -18.65 -14.80
CA SER A 186 13.86 -19.70 -14.14
C SER A 186 13.49 -21.10 -14.67
N GLU A 187 14.23 -21.55 -15.68
CA GLU A 187 14.20 -22.94 -16.19
C GLU A 187 14.79 -23.95 -15.18
N SER A 188 15.47 -23.45 -14.15
CA SER A 188 16.00 -24.23 -13.03
C SER A 188 15.10 -24.04 -11.82
N GLY A 189 14.59 -25.12 -11.22
CA GLY A 189 13.64 -25.13 -10.10
C GLY A 189 14.16 -24.56 -8.76
N ASP A 190 15.09 -23.60 -8.81
CA ASP A 190 15.75 -22.94 -7.70
C ASP A 190 15.30 -21.47 -7.56
N SER A 191 14.22 -21.06 -8.25
CA SER A 191 13.67 -19.72 -8.13
C SER A 191 13.24 -19.47 -6.67
N GLN A 192 14.02 -18.63 -5.99
CA GLN A 192 13.80 -18.24 -4.60
C GLN A 192 12.67 -17.19 -4.46
N TRP A 193 11.99 -16.82 -5.55
CA TRP A 193 10.92 -15.83 -5.55
C TRP A 193 9.54 -16.45 -5.31
N ARG A 194 8.73 -15.79 -4.48
CA ARG A 194 7.31 -16.14 -4.35
C ARG A 194 6.45 -14.92 -4.02
N CYS A 195 5.46 -14.64 -4.85
CA CYS A 195 4.39 -13.67 -4.59
C CYS A 195 3.07 -14.40 -4.38
N ARG A 196 2.39 -14.15 -3.27
CA ARG A 196 1.10 -14.77 -2.93
C ARG A 196 0.05 -13.76 -2.54
N LEU A 197 -1.20 -14.02 -2.93
CA LEU A 197 -2.37 -13.26 -2.50
C LEU A 197 -3.39 -14.18 -1.84
N PHE A 198 -3.78 -13.84 -0.62
CA PHE A 198 -4.79 -14.55 0.16
C PHE A 198 -6.02 -13.66 0.38
N HIS A 199 -7.19 -14.24 0.13
CA HIS A 199 -8.45 -13.70 0.61
C HIS A 199 -8.74 -14.33 1.97
N ALA A 200 -8.48 -13.55 3.03
CA ALA A 200 -8.56 -14.00 4.42
C ALA A 200 -8.71 -12.80 5.38
N ASP A 201 -9.11 -13.07 6.61
CA ASP A 201 -9.11 -12.08 7.69
C ASP A 201 -7.68 -11.89 8.24
N GLY A 202 -7.15 -10.68 8.12
CA GLY A 202 -5.82 -10.34 8.59
C GLY A 202 -5.64 -10.50 10.11
N ARG A 203 -6.71 -10.55 10.91
CA ARG A 203 -6.62 -10.77 12.37
C ARG A 203 -6.33 -12.23 12.75
N THR A 204 -6.65 -13.17 11.86
CA THR A 204 -6.54 -14.62 12.12
C THR A 204 -5.62 -15.33 11.13
N PHE A 205 -5.10 -14.61 10.12
CA PHE A 205 -4.13 -15.13 9.18
C PHE A 205 -2.88 -15.63 9.89
N ASN A 206 -2.42 -16.84 9.55
CA ASN A 206 -1.34 -17.52 10.27
C ASN A 206 -0.40 -18.33 9.36
N ILE A 207 -0.27 -17.93 8.08
CA ILE A 207 0.50 -18.70 7.10
C ILE A 207 1.89 -18.11 6.92
N GLY A 208 2.91 -18.93 7.20
CA GLY A 208 4.32 -18.60 7.01
C GLY A 208 4.75 -18.37 5.55
N PRO A 209 5.90 -17.73 5.33
CA PRO A 209 6.41 -17.40 4.00
C PRO A 209 6.74 -18.62 3.13
N LYS A 210 7.18 -19.74 3.73
CA LYS A 210 7.62 -20.94 2.98
C LYS A 210 6.57 -22.05 2.94
N THR A 211 5.39 -21.84 3.54
CA THR A 211 4.30 -22.83 3.55
C THR A 211 3.93 -23.29 2.14
N GLU A 212 4.08 -24.59 1.86
CA GLU A 212 3.71 -25.21 0.59
C GLU A 212 2.24 -25.63 0.61
N CYS A 213 1.32 -24.65 0.51
CA CYS A 213 -0.12 -24.94 0.49
C CYS A 213 -0.83 -24.41 -0.75
N VAL A 214 -1.64 -25.28 -1.37
CA VAL A 214 -2.54 -24.92 -2.48
C VAL A 214 -3.95 -24.62 -1.96
N HIS A 215 -4.37 -25.22 -0.84
CA HIS A 215 -5.63 -24.98 -0.15
C HIS A 215 -5.42 -25.16 1.36
N ILE A 216 -5.87 -24.20 2.16
CA ILE A 216 -5.97 -24.27 3.62
C ILE A 216 -7.46 -24.08 3.93
N ASP A 217 -8.04 -24.94 4.77
CA ASP A 217 -9.46 -24.85 5.09
C ASP A 217 -9.80 -23.46 5.65
N GLY A 218 -10.76 -22.79 5.02
CA GLY A 218 -11.18 -21.44 5.37
C GLY A 218 -10.33 -20.30 4.77
N MET A 219 -9.27 -20.58 4.01
CA MET A 219 -8.47 -19.55 3.32
C MET A 219 -8.42 -19.76 1.82
N GLU A 220 -8.78 -18.73 1.06
CA GLU A 220 -8.76 -18.76 -0.41
C GLU A 220 -7.44 -18.15 -0.93
N VAL A 221 -6.64 -18.96 -1.62
CA VAL A 221 -5.47 -18.50 -2.37
C VAL A 221 -5.93 -17.97 -3.73
N LEU A 222 -5.77 -16.66 -3.96
CA LEU A 222 -6.18 -16.02 -5.22
C LEU A 222 -5.06 -15.98 -6.26
N LEU A 223 -3.81 -15.95 -5.82
CA LEU A 223 -2.62 -15.96 -6.67
C LEU A 223 -1.46 -16.60 -5.91
N ASP A 224 -0.73 -17.48 -6.58
CA ASP A 224 0.61 -17.92 -6.20
C ASP A 224 1.48 -17.91 -7.47
N SER A 225 2.55 -17.09 -7.47
CA SER A 225 3.43 -16.93 -8.64
C SER A 225 4.11 -18.25 -9.05
N GLN A 226 4.38 -19.14 -8.09
CA GLN A 226 4.97 -20.45 -8.40
C GLN A 226 3.98 -21.33 -9.19
N GLU A 227 2.67 -21.24 -8.90
CA GLU A 227 1.66 -21.96 -9.67
C GLU A 227 1.56 -21.40 -11.10
N ILE A 228 1.63 -20.08 -11.28
CA ILE A 228 1.60 -19.44 -12.60
C ILE A 228 2.80 -19.88 -13.44
N ALA A 229 4.01 -19.85 -12.87
CA ALA A 229 5.23 -20.30 -13.54
C ALA A 229 5.14 -21.78 -13.97
N SER A 230 4.59 -22.65 -13.11
CA SER A 230 4.42 -24.08 -13.43
C SER A 230 3.44 -24.37 -14.59
N ARG A 231 2.57 -23.41 -14.97
CA ARG A 231 1.52 -23.58 -15.98
C ARG A 231 1.89 -23.04 -17.38
N ALA A 232 2.95 -22.25 -17.51
CA ALA A 232 3.46 -21.79 -18.81
C ALA A 232 4.48 -22.80 -19.39
N PRO A 233 4.69 -22.94 -20.72
CA PRO A 233 3.77 -23.04 -21.86
C PRO A 233 3.43 -24.51 -22.18
N ARG A 234 2.88 -25.28 -21.23
CA ARG A 234 2.36 -26.65 -21.50
C ARG A 234 0.85 -26.70 -21.75
N ASP A 235 0.13 -25.59 -21.56
CA ASP A 235 -1.34 -25.61 -21.49
C ASP A 235 -2.06 -24.85 -22.62
N ARG A 236 -1.67 -25.11 -23.89
CA ARG A 236 -2.50 -24.78 -25.06
C ARG A 236 -3.65 -25.77 -25.31
N MET A 237 -3.92 -26.71 -24.40
CA MET A 237 -5.07 -27.62 -24.50
C MET A 237 -5.63 -27.94 -23.13
N ARG A 238 -6.67 -27.20 -22.72
CA ARG A 238 -7.51 -27.53 -21.55
C ARG A 238 -8.21 -28.88 -21.78
N LYS A 239 -7.52 -29.99 -21.52
CA LYS A 239 -8.12 -31.32 -21.40
C LYS A 239 -8.69 -31.48 -20.00
N ARG A 240 -9.95 -31.92 -19.92
CA ARG A 240 -10.69 -32.22 -18.69
C ARG A 240 -9.83 -33.18 -17.83
N LYS A 241 -9.33 -32.72 -16.67
CA LYS A 241 -8.49 -33.53 -15.76
C LYS A 241 -9.18 -34.87 -15.45
N ASN A 242 -8.47 -35.97 -15.69
CA ASN A 242 -8.98 -37.32 -15.41
C ASN A 242 -9.00 -37.62 -13.89
N LYS A 243 -9.77 -38.65 -13.51
CA LYS A 243 -9.99 -39.05 -12.10
C LYS A 243 -8.69 -39.33 -11.34
N SER A 244 -7.67 -39.86 -12.03
CA SER A 244 -6.36 -40.14 -11.45
C SER A 244 -5.50 -38.90 -11.21
N ALA A 245 -5.63 -37.85 -12.05
CA ALA A 245 -5.02 -36.54 -11.77
C ALA A 245 -5.67 -35.88 -10.56
N ARG A 246 -7.01 -35.95 -10.44
CA ARG A 246 -7.72 -35.43 -9.25
C ARG A 246 -7.33 -36.17 -7.96
N ALA A 247 -7.17 -37.49 -8.02
CA ALA A 247 -6.74 -38.28 -6.87
C ALA A 247 -5.29 -37.99 -6.46
N ARG A 248 -4.40 -37.68 -7.42
CA ARG A 248 -3.03 -37.23 -7.14
C ARG A 248 -2.99 -35.83 -6.55
N ASP A 249 -3.78 -34.89 -7.06
CA ASP A 249 -3.93 -33.55 -6.46
C ASP A 249 -4.45 -33.65 -5.02
N ALA A 250 -5.46 -34.48 -4.76
CA ALA A 250 -6.00 -34.72 -3.41
C ALA A 250 -4.99 -35.41 -2.46
N LYS A 251 -4.09 -36.26 -2.98
CA LYS A 251 -3.02 -36.89 -2.19
C LYS A 251 -1.89 -35.91 -1.90
N ARG A 252 -1.59 -34.99 -2.82
CA ARG A 252 -0.63 -33.88 -2.64
C ARG A 252 -1.13 -32.85 -1.61
N GLN A 253 -2.44 -32.61 -1.57
CA GLN A 253 -3.13 -31.83 -0.53
C GLN A 253 -3.03 -32.44 0.89
N LYS A 254 -2.65 -33.72 1.04
CA LYS A 254 -2.43 -34.37 2.35
C LYS A 254 -0.99 -34.26 2.87
N LEU A 255 -0.07 -33.72 2.07
CA LEU A 255 1.37 -33.61 2.37
C LEU A 255 1.79 -32.14 2.59
N LEU A 256 0.84 -31.30 3.01
CA LEU A 256 1.09 -29.89 3.26
C LEU A 256 2.09 -29.73 4.41
N VAL A 257 3.26 -29.19 4.09
CA VAL A 257 4.23 -28.74 5.09
C VAL A 257 3.81 -27.34 5.50
N VAL A 258 3.21 -27.24 6.68
CA VAL A 258 2.97 -25.95 7.34
C VAL A 258 4.33 -25.46 7.83
N ASP A 259 4.73 -24.28 7.37
CA ASP A 259 5.94 -23.61 7.79
C ASP A 259 5.62 -22.70 8.98
N ASP A 260 6.31 -22.94 10.10
CA ASP A 260 6.24 -22.09 11.30
C ASP A 260 7.16 -20.88 11.20
N ALA A 261 7.87 -20.68 10.07
CA ALA A 261 8.68 -19.49 9.90
C ALA A 261 7.82 -18.22 9.89
N LEU A 262 8.39 -17.18 10.48
CA LEU A 262 7.82 -15.86 10.57
C LEU A 262 8.44 -14.95 9.51
N TYR A 263 7.81 -13.81 9.26
CA TYR A 263 8.25 -12.84 8.28
C TYR A 263 9.37 -11.96 8.84
N ASP A 264 10.34 -11.59 7.99
CA ASP A 264 11.38 -10.62 8.33
C ASP A 264 10.80 -9.24 8.62
N LYS A 265 9.77 -8.89 7.84
CA LYS A 265 9.11 -7.59 7.84
C LYS A 265 7.61 -7.74 7.67
N VAL A 266 6.83 -6.95 8.40
CA VAL A 266 5.36 -6.93 8.27
C VAL A 266 4.86 -5.50 8.08
N LEU A 267 4.00 -5.29 7.10
CA LEU A 267 3.24 -4.07 6.90
C LEU A 267 1.79 -4.31 7.33
N VAL A 268 1.31 -3.48 8.26
CA VAL A 268 -0.09 -3.39 8.66
C VAL A 268 -0.60 -2.02 8.24
N ASP A 269 -0.96 -1.87 6.96
CA ASP A 269 -1.67 -0.70 6.44
C ASP A 269 -3.16 -0.85 6.72
N ALA A 270 -3.55 -0.59 7.96
CA ALA A 270 -4.84 -1.03 8.47
C ALA A 270 -6.01 -0.31 7.80
N GLU A 271 -7.13 -1.03 7.65
CA GLU A 271 -8.42 -0.42 7.30
C GLU A 271 -8.73 0.72 8.27
N CYS A 272 -9.14 1.86 7.73
CA CYS A 272 -9.28 3.12 8.45
C CYS A 272 -10.59 3.82 8.04
N THR A 273 -10.95 4.93 8.70
CA THR A 273 -12.11 5.75 8.29
C THR A 273 -11.90 6.56 7.00
N HIS A 274 -10.70 6.53 6.44
CA HIS A 274 -10.27 7.22 5.20
C HIS A 274 -10.36 8.75 5.25
N ASP A 275 -10.43 9.32 6.45
CA ASP A 275 -10.49 10.75 6.73
C ASP A 275 -9.16 11.50 6.51
N GLY A 276 -8.06 10.79 6.25
CA GLY A 276 -6.80 11.36 5.78
C GLY A 276 -6.57 11.21 4.27
N SER A 277 -7.39 10.44 3.56
CA SER A 277 -7.22 10.24 2.11
C SER A 277 -7.76 11.45 1.35
N ILE A 278 -6.88 12.17 0.63
CA ILE A 278 -7.29 13.34 -0.16
C ILE A 278 -8.37 12.97 -1.17
N ARG A 279 -8.19 11.86 -1.89
CA ARG A 279 -9.18 11.40 -2.88
C ARG A 279 -10.52 11.08 -2.24
N HIS A 280 -10.53 10.66 -0.98
CA HIS A 280 -11.75 10.37 -0.26
C HIS A 280 -12.40 11.66 0.22
N LEU A 281 -11.65 12.55 0.86
CA LEU A 281 -12.11 13.87 1.31
C LEU A 281 -12.66 14.71 0.14
N GLN A 282 -12.01 14.68 -1.03
CA GLN A 282 -12.47 15.36 -2.25
C GLN A 282 -13.78 14.79 -2.81
N ARG A 283 -14.19 13.57 -2.42
CA ARG A 283 -15.51 13.01 -2.78
C ARG A 283 -16.60 13.40 -1.80
N LEU A 284 -16.24 13.92 -0.62
CA LEU A 284 -17.19 14.44 0.37
C LEU A 284 -17.53 15.90 0.02
N ASP A 285 -17.75 16.14 -1.27
CA ASP A 285 -17.92 17.45 -1.90
C ASP A 285 -19.39 17.89 -1.94
N THR A 286 -20.25 17.40 -1.04
CA THR A 286 -21.63 17.88 -0.86
C THR A 286 -22.09 17.64 0.59
N PRO A 287 -23.10 18.37 1.09
CA PRO A 287 -23.56 18.20 2.48
C PRO A 287 -24.10 16.81 2.71
N VAL A 288 -24.87 16.31 1.74
CA VAL A 288 -25.44 14.96 1.76
C VAL A 288 -24.33 13.93 1.84
N ARG A 289 -23.29 14.00 0.99
CA ARG A 289 -22.17 13.04 1.04
C ARG A 289 -21.39 13.10 2.35
N TRP A 290 -21.20 14.29 2.93
CA TRP A 290 -20.58 14.44 4.24
C TRP A 290 -21.43 13.84 5.37
N GLU A 291 -22.73 14.15 5.39
CA GLU A 291 -23.66 13.60 6.38
C GLU A 291 -23.77 12.07 6.27
N GLU A 292 -23.83 11.53 5.06
CA GLU A 292 -23.78 10.10 4.79
C GLU A 292 -22.47 9.50 5.30
N TYR A 293 -21.33 10.12 5.02
CA TYR A 293 -20.04 9.66 5.53
C TYR A 293 -19.98 9.67 7.06
N VAL A 294 -20.43 10.74 7.71
CA VAL A 294 -20.45 10.83 9.18
C VAL A 294 -21.36 9.73 9.75
N ARG A 295 -22.54 9.55 9.19
CA ARG A 295 -23.51 8.53 9.60
C ARG A 295 -22.97 7.12 9.39
N ASP A 296 -22.29 6.85 8.27
CA ASP A 296 -21.92 5.49 7.86
C ASP A 296 -20.52 5.09 8.35
N HIS A 297 -19.65 6.04 8.70
CA HIS A 297 -18.25 5.74 9.07
C HIS A 297 -17.79 6.36 10.40
N LEU A 298 -18.44 7.43 10.88
CA LEU A 298 -18.06 8.11 12.12
C LEU A 298 -19.08 7.95 13.25
N ASN A 299 -20.08 7.07 13.08
CA ASN A 299 -20.98 6.68 14.16
C ASN A 299 -20.26 5.81 15.20
N THR A 300 -20.81 5.74 16.42
CA THR A 300 -20.20 5.02 17.54
C THR A 300 -19.90 3.55 17.23
N SER A 301 -20.88 2.82 16.66
CA SER A 301 -20.70 1.38 16.37
C SER A 301 -19.62 1.10 15.32
N GLU A 302 -19.52 1.93 14.28
CA GLU A 302 -18.50 1.77 13.25
C GLU A 302 -17.12 2.16 13.76
N VAL A 303 -17.02 3.21 14.59
CA VAL A 303 -15.77 3.57 15.26
C VAL A 303 -15.32 2.46 16.21
N GLU A 304 -16.21 1.86 17.00
CA GLU A 304 -15.86 0.72 17.86
C GLU A 304 -15.42 -0.50 17.05
N ARG A 305 -16.12 -0.79 15.95
CA ARG A 305 -15.78 -1.88 15.04
C ARG A 305 -14.40 -1.68 14.42
N ILE A 306 -14.08 -0.49 13.91
CA ILE A 306 -12.78 -0.22 13.26
C ILE A 306 -11.64 -0.27 14.27
N LEU A 307 -11.84 0.24 15.50
CA LEU A 307 -10.84 0.17 16.55
C LEU A 307 -10.58 -1.28 16.97
N THR A 308 -11.63 -2.10 17.12
CA THR A 308 -11.49 -3.53 17.42
C THR A 308 -10.77 -4.27 16.29
N LEU A 309 -11.07 -3.94 15.02
CA LEU A 309 -10.38 -4.49 13.86
C LEU A 309 -8.88 -4.14 13.89
N GLN A 310 -8.53 -2.87 14.05
CA GLN A 310 -7.16 -2.36 14.09
C GLN A 310 -6.36 -2.96 15.25
N GLN A 311 -6.97 -3.10 16.43
CA GLN A 311 -6.39 -3.78 17.58
C GLN A 311 -6.04 -5.25 17.32
N GLY A 312 -6.88 -5.96 16.55
CA GLY A 312 -6.59 -7.33 16.13
C GLY A 312 -5.49 -7.40 15.07
N LEU A 313 -5.53 -6.48 14.09
CA LEU A 313 -4.56 -6.44 12.99
C LEU A 313 -3.14 -6.14 13.46
N ILE A 314 -2.95 -5.16 14.34
CA ILE A 314 -1.62 -4.81 14.86
C ILE A 314 -1.00 -5.97 15.67
N ARG A 315 -1.81 -6.66 16.50
CA ARG A 315 -1.36 -7.82 17.28
C ARG A 315 -1.01 -9.00 16.37
N ASN A 316 -1.88 -9.34 15.43
CA ASN A 316 -1.59 -10.47 14.54
C ASN A 316 -0.41 -10.18 13.60
N GLY A 317 -0.31 -8.93 13.10
CA GLY A 317 0.85 -8.48 12.34
C GLY A 317 2.14 -8.71 13.12
N PHE A 318 2.19 -8.30 14.39
CA PHE A 318 3.37 -8.48 15.24
C PHE A 318 3.69 -9.94 15.58
N ASN A 319 2.66 -10.78 15.76
CA ASN A 319 2.82 -12.22 15.96
C ASN A 319 3.54 -12.87 14.77
N LEU A 320 3.28 -12.38 13.56
CA LEU A 320 3.87 -12.87 12.31
C LEU A 320 5.25 -12.30 12.00
N VAL A 321 5.76 -11.37 12.82
CA VAL A 321 7.14 -10.86 12.72
C VAL A 321 8.09 -11.82 13.45
N ARG A 322 9.21 -12.18 12.83
CA ARG A 322 10.26 -12.95 13.50
C ARG A 322 10.94 -12.16 14.62
N PRO A 323 11.57 -12.81 15.61
CA PRO A 323 12.46 -12.13 16.55
C PRO A 323 13.53 -11.29 15.83
N GLY A 324 13.73 -10.05 16.26
CA GLY A 324 14.59 -9.09 15.57
C GLY A 324 14.09 -8.70 14.17
N GLY A 325 12.81 -8.87 13.88
CA GLY A 325 12.12 -8.34 12.69
C GLY A 325 11.48 -6.98 12.96
N THR A 326 10.92 -6.37 11.91
CA THR A 326 10.30 -5.04 12.00
C THR A 326 8.88 -5.06 11.46
N MET A 327 7.98 -4.33 12.12
CA MET A 327 6.63 -4.05 11.65
C MET A 327 6.44 -2.55 11.42
N ILE A 328 5.73 -2.20 10.36
CA ILE A 328 5.13 -0.87 10.19
C ILE A 328 3.64 -1.00 10.40
N TYR A 329 3.09 -0.22 11.33
CA TYR A 329 1.67 0.04 11.44
C TYR A 329 1.38 1.41 10.81
N SER A 330 0.43 1.48 9.89
CA SER A 330 0.01 2.74 9.29
C SER A 330 -1.50 2.80 9.11
N THR A 331 -2.05 4.01 9.17
CA THR A 331 -3.43 4.27 8.76
C THR A 331 -3.54 5.58 7.98
N CYS A 332 -4.51 5.61 7.08
CA CYS A 332 -4.94 6.80 6.35
C CYS A 332 -5.92 7.68 7.15
N SER A 333 -5.88 7.66 8.49
CA SER A 333 -6.81 8.38 9.36
C SER A 333 -6.15 9.53 10.11
N LEU A 334 -6.90 10.61 10.33
CA LEU A 334 -6.48 11.74 11.17
C LEU A 334 -6.85 11.53 12.65
N SER A 335 -7.64 10.49 12.96
CA SER A 335 -8.09 10.16 14.31
C SER A 335 -6.96 9.67 15.19
N VAL A 336 -6.79 10.29 16.36
CA VAL A 336 -5.84 9.84 17.40
C VAL A 336 -6.22 8.44 17.91
N LYS A 337 -7.53 8.16 18.01
CA LYS A 337 -8.05 6.87 18.48
C LYS A 337 -7.61 5.70 17.61
N GLN A 338 -7.53 5.90 16.30
CA GLN A 338 -7.12 4.87 15.33
C GLN A 338 -5.59 4.78 15.19
N ASN A 339 -4.84 5.69 15.83
CA ASN A 339 -3.41 5.86 15.59
C ASN A 339 -2.63 5.69 16.90
N GLU A 340 -2.39 6.79 17.62
CA GLU A 340 -1.61 6.77 18.85
C GLU A 340 -2.24 5.93 19.94
N ASP A 341 -3.57 5.91 20.06
CA ASP A 341 -4.23 5.11 21.11
C ASP A 341 -4.07 3.60 20.81
N ILE A 342 -4.17 3.18 19.53
CA ILE A 342 -3.91 1.80 19.11
C ILE A 342 -2.47 1.40 19.43
N VAL A 343 -1.51 2.23 19.01
CA VAL A 343 -0.08 1.95 19.21
C VAL A 343 0.28 1.94 20.70
N SER A 344 -0.22 2.91 21.46
CA SER A 344 0.06 3.00 22.90
C SER A 344 -0.50 1.81 23.66
N ALA A 345 -1.75 1.42 23.40
CA ALA A 345 -2.36 0.24 24.02
C ALA A 345 -1.60 -1.03 23.64
N PHE A 346 -1.23 -1.19 22.36
CA PHE A 346 -0.46 -2.33 21.91
C PHE A 346 0.93 -2.43 22.60
N LEU A 347 1.68 -1.34 22.68
CA LEU A 347 3.00 -1.31 23.34
C LEU A 347 2.92 -1.54 24.86
N GLN A 348 1.80 -1.19 25.51
CA GLN A 348 1.57 -1.51 26.91
C GLN A 348 1.32 -3.00 27.14
N ASP A 349 0.64 -3.66 26.21
CA ASP A 349 0.25 -5.07 26.32
C ASP A 349 1.34 -6.04 25.82
N GLU A 350 2.26 -5.59 24.97
CA GLU A 350 3.23 -6.44 24.28
C GLU A 350 4.68 -6.11 24.70
N PRO A 351 5.25 -6.80 25.70
CA PRO A 351 6.56 -6.47 26.26
C PRO A 351 7.73 -6.72 25.29
N ASP A 352 7.54 -7.58 24.28
CA ASP A 352 8.54 -7.82 23.24
C ASP A 352 8.51 -6.76 22.11
N ALA A 353 7.54 -5.84 22.14
CA ALA A 353 7.41 -4.77 21.16
C ALA A 353 8.06 -3.48 21.68
N THR A 354 8.97 -2.93 20.88
CA THR A 354 9.54 -1.61 21.14
C THR A 354 9.31 -0.70 19.95
N LEU A 355 8.92 0.56 20.21
CA LEU A 355 8.87 1.56 19.16
C LEU A 355 10.30 1.89 18.70
N ASP A 356 10.54 1.85 17.40
CA ASP A 356 11.79 2.22 16.74
C ASP A 356 11.62 3.63 16.13
N PRO A 357 12.11 4.69 16.80
CA PRO A 357 11.74 6.07 16.48
C PRO A 357 12.04 6.45 15.03
N ILE A 358 11.05 7.03 14.37
CA ILE A 358 11.20 7.64 13.06
C ILE A 358 11.56 9.11 13.26
N VAL A 359 12.68 9.55 12.70
CA VAL A 359 13.13 10.95 12.81
C VAL A 359 12.50 11.77 11.68
N CYS A 360 11.69 12.78 12.03
CA CYS A 360 11.21 13.79 11.10
C CYS A 360 12.38 14.69 10.67
N ARG A 361 12.88 14.52 9.46
CA ARG A 361 13.85 15.43 8.86
C ARG A 361 13.12 16.63 8.24
N GLU A 362 13.74 17.81 8.25
CA GLU A 362 13.12 19.04 7.72
C GLU A 362 12.72 18.94 6.24
N ASP A 363 13.41 18.11 5.46
CA ASP A 363 13.13 17.89 4.04
C ASP A 363 11.96 16.92 3.78
N VAL A 364 11.47 16.21 4.81
CA VAL A 364 10.34 15.28 4.70
C VAL A 364 9.07 16.00 5.14
N PRO A 365 7.97 16.00 4.35
CA PRO A 365 6.74 16.70 4.68
C PRO A 365 5.87 15.92 5.68
N CYS A 366 6.47 15.51 6.79
CA CYS A 366 5.81 14.89 7.94
C CYS A 366 6.07 15.69 9.23
N LYS A 367 5.26 15.41 10.25
CA LYS A 367 5.40 15.95 11.60
C LYS A 367 5.45 14.80 12.59
N ASP A 368 5.97 15.06 13.78
CA ASP A 368 5.90 14.09 14.86
C ASP A 368 4.44 13.78 15.22
N GLY A 369 4.16 12.51 15.48
CA GLY A 369 2.90 12.06 16.06
C GLY A 369 2.82 12.39 17.55
N ARG A 370 1.66 12.13 18.18
CA ARG A 370 1.49 12.42 19.62
C ARG A 370 2.22 11.43 20.52
N VAL A 371 2.60 10.28 19.98
CA VAL A 371 3.51 9.31 20.61
C VAL A 371 4.90 9.55 20.06
N CYS A 372 5.86 9.84 20.94
CA CYS A 372 7.26 10.10 20.57
C CYS A 372 7.80 8.95 19.69
N GLY A 373 8.41 9.29 18.55
CA GLY A 373 8.94 8.32 17.59
C GLY A 373 7.95 7.83 16.51
N THR A 374 6.69 8.25 16.57
CA THR A 374 5.71 8.09 15.47
C THR A 374 5.65 9.35 14.62
N VAL A 375 5.14 9.23 13.39
CA VAL A 375 5.05 10.37 12.46
C VAL A 375 3.69 10.46 11.78
N ARG A 376 3.35 11.66 11.33
CA ARG A 376 2.11 12.00 10.62
C ARG A 376 2.41 12.82 9.37
N PHE A 377 1.87 12.37 8.25
CA PHE A 377 1.61 13.23 7.10
C PHE A 377 0.24 13.86 7.30
N THR A 378 0.15 15.17 7.11
CA THR A 378 -1.12 15.89 7.03
C THR A 378 -1.53 15.94 5.57
N PRO A 379 -2.82 15.74 5.24
CA PRO A 379 -3.32 15.97 3.89
C PRO A 379 -2.92 17.38 3.43
N SER A 380 -2.15 17.44 2.35
CA SER A 380 -1.74 18.69 1.69
C SER A 380 -1.87 18.52 0.18
N GLN A 381 -1.72 19.58 -0.62
CA GLN A 381 -2.04 19.59 -2.06
C GLN A 381 -1.66 18.32 -2.86
N ASN A 382 -0.56 17.63 -2.51
CA ASN A 382 -0.03 16.49 -3.27
C ASN A 382 0.18 15.19 -2.45
N THR A 383 -0.09 15.15 -1.14
CA THR A 383 0.08 13.93 -0.33
C THR A 383 -1.09 13.67 0.60
N SER A 384 -1.57 12.44 0.62
CA SER A 384 -2.58 12.01 1.59
C SER A 384 -2.03 12.08 3.02
N GLY A 385 -2.94 12.23 3.97
CA GLY A 385 -2.65 12.04 5.38
C GLY A 385 -2.36 10.58 5.69
N LEU A 386 -1.33 10.35 6.49
CA LEU A 386 -0.89 9.01 6.88
C LEU A 386 -0.20 9.07 8.25
N PHE A 387 -0.66 8.25 9.18
CA PHE A 387 0.07 7.98 10.42
C PHE A 387 0.96 6.75 10.24
N ILE A 388 2.16 6.78 10.82
CA ILE A 388 3.13 5.68 10.73
C ILE A 388 3.79 5.46 12.09
N ALA A 389 3.82 4.21 12.52
CA ALA A 389 4.61 3.74 13.65
C ALA A 389 5.50 2.56 13.21
N ARG A 390 6.80 2.64 13.49
CA ARG A 390 7.74 1.56 13.27
C ARG A 390 8.00 0.84 14.58
N ILE A 391 7.79 -0.47 14.59
CA ILE A 391 7.84 -1.31 15.77
C ILE A 391 8.85 -2.43 15.52
N ARG A 392 9.76 -2.61 16.45
CA ARG A 392 10.76 -3.68 16.44
C ARG A 392 10.35 -4.77 17.41
N LYS A 393 10.50 -6.03 17.00
CA LYS A 393 10.36 -7.19 17.90
C LYS A 393 11.71 -7.52 18.51
N SER A 394 11.74 -7.70 19.83
CA SER A 394 12.93 -8.13 20.56
C SER A 394 13.60 -9.34 19.89
N GLY A 395 14.93 -9.33 19.82
CA GLY A 395 15.70 -10.49 19.39
C GLY A 395 15.65 -11.57 20.48
N LYS A 396 15.83 -12.85 20.10
CA LYS A 396 16.18 -13.86 21.09
C LYS A 396 17.61 -13.56 21.57
N SER A 397 17.79 -13.35 22.88
CA SER A 397 19.12 -13.30 23.51
C SER A 397 19.91 -14.57 23.25
#